data_AF-A0A8J8SZB8-F1
#
_entry.id   AF-A0A8J8SZB8-F1
#
_cell.length_a   1.000
_cell.length_b   1.000
_cell.length_c   1.000
_cell.angle_alpha   90.00
_cell.angle_beta   90.00
_cell.angle_gamma   90.00
#
_symmetry.space_group_name_H-M   'P 1'
#
loop_
_entity.id
_entity.type
_entity.pdbx_description
1 polymer ?
#
loop_
_entity_poly.entity_id
_entity_poly.type
_entity_poly.pdbx_seq_one_letter_code
_entity_poly.pdbx_strand_id
1 'polypeptide(L)'
;MERSGAQEEQSEQIVLMKYKQLQSETSALVAKILEIEEEKKEHDLVSDTLKGLEDSRKCWRLVNGVLFEKTRADVIPELESQMKNMDGVIRQLSEAVALKKQEIFKLEQQYESVMKQAKIKQGQQAQQQEVKAGGVLV
;
A
#
# COMPACT_ATOMS: atom_id res chain seq x y z
N MET A 1 -6.16 -22.32 39.99
CA MET A 1 -5.06 -21.57 39.34
C MET A 1 -5.11 -21.62 37.81
N GLU A 2 -6.14 -22.22 37.18
CA GLU A 2 -6.20 -22.39 35.70
C GLU A 2 -6.86 -21.22 34.95
N ARG A 3 -7.58 -20.30 35.62
CA ARG A 3 -8.27 -19.17 34.95
C ARG A 3 -7.32 -18.06 34.46
N SER A 4 -6.14 -17.95 35.05
CA SER A 4 -5.16 -16.90 34.74
C SER A 4 -4.42 -17.13 33.41
N GLY A 5 -4.06 -18.37 33.08
CA GLY A 5 -3.36 -18.68 31.82
C GLY A 5 -4.23 -18.53 30.57
N ALA A 6 -5.53 -18.83 30.67
CA ALA A 6 -6.47 -18.68 29.55
C ALA A 6 -6.72 -17.21 29.16
N GLN A 7 -6.66 -16.27 30.12
CA GLN A 7 -6.77 -14.83 29.84
C GLN A 7 -5.50 -14.28 29.19
N GLU A 8 -4.32 -14.76 29.61
CA GLU A 8 -3.04 -14.41 28.97
C GLU A 8 -2.99 -14.89 27.52
N GLU A 9 -3.32 -16.15 27.24
CA GLU A 9 -3.36 -16.69 25.88
C GLU A 9 -4.34 -15.94 24.96
N GLN A 10 -5.51 -15.55 25.47
CA GLN A 10 -6.46 -14.75 24.70
C GLN A 10 -5.91 -13.33 24.41
N SER A 11 -5.22 -12.72 25.36
CA SER A 11 -4.61 -11.40 25.17
C SER A 11 -3.51 -11.43 24.10
N GLU A 12 -2.69 -12.49 24.08
CA GLU A 12 -1.65 -12.69 23.07
C GLU A 12 -2.24 -12.84 21.66
N GLN A 13 -3.33 -13.61 21.53
CA GLN A 13 -4.02 -13.78 20.25
C GLN A 13 -4.55 -12.47 19.70
N ILE A 14 -5.15 -11.62 20.55
CA ILE A 14 -5.66 -10.30 20.16
C ILE A 14 -4.52 -9.40 19.67
N VAL A 15 -3.37 -9.41 20.36
CA VAL A 15 -2.19 -8.62 19.96
C VAL A 15 -1.68 -9.07 18.58
N LEU A 16 -1.61 -10.37 18.33
CA LEU A 16 -1.17 -10.91 17.04
C LEU A 16 -2.16 -10.60 15.91
N MET A 17 -3.48 -10.65 16.18
CA MET A 17 -4.50 -10.24 15.23
C MET A 17 -4.35 -8.75 14.86
N LYS A 18 -4.20 -7.89 15.87
CA LYS A 18 -3.99 -6.44 15.66
C LYS A 18 -2.72 -6.17 14.86
N TYR A 19 -1.62 -6.86 15.17
CA TYR A 19 -0.37 -6.74 14.43
C TYR A 19 -0.54 -7.09 12.95
N LYS A 20 -1.16 -8.24 12.65
CA LYS A 20 -1.43 -8.67 11.26
C LYS A 20 -2.33 -7.68 10.53
N GLN A 21 -3.35 -7.16 11.20
CA GLN A 21 -4.22 -6.13 10.64
C GLN A 21 -3.43 -4.86 10.27
N LEU A 22 -2.61 -4.34 11.19
CA LEU A 22 -1.78 -3.16 10.93
C LEU A 22 -0.81 -3.37 9.77
N GLN A 23 -0.21 -4.56 9.67
CA GLN A 23 0.64 -4.91 8.53
C GLN A 23 -0.16 -4.91 7.22
N SER A 24 -1.34 -5.54 7.19
CA SER A 24 -2.19 -5.59 5.99
C SER A 24 -2.64 -4.19 5.56
N GLU A 25 -3.05 -3.34 6.50
CA GLU A 25 -3.43 -1.96 6.22
C GLU A 25 -2.25 -1.15 5.68
N THR A 26 -1.06 -1.31 6.27
CA THR A 26 0.15 -0.62 5.80
C THR A 26 0.52 -1.04 4.38
N SER A 27 0.45 -2.33 4.08
CA SER A 27 0.71 -2.84 2.72
C SER A 27 -0.31 -2.32 1.70
N ALA A 28 -1.58 -2.22 2.08
CA ALA A 28 -2.62 -1.66 1.22
C ALA A 28 -2.37 -0.17 0.92
N LEU A 29 -1.97 0.62 1.92
CA LEU A 29 -1.61 2.02 1.72
C LEU A 29 -0.40 2.18 0.79
N VAL A 30 0.64 1.35 0.96
CA VAL A 30 1.81 1.36 0.08
C VAL A 30 1.44 0.97 -1.34
N ALA A 31 0.62 -0.07 -1.53
CA ALA A 31 0.13 -0.45 -2.85
C ALA A 31 -0.62 0.70 -3.53
N LYS A 32 -1.44 1.45 -2.77
CA LYS A 32 -2.16 2.60 -3.31
C LYS A 32 -1.24 3.77 -3.68
N ILE A 33 -0.17 4.00 -2.91
CA ILE A 33 0.85 5.00 -3.27
C ILE A 33 1.49 4.64 -4.61
N LEU A 34 1.92 3.39 -4.79
CA LEU A 34 2.56 2.93 -6.02
C LEU A 34 1.64 3.06 -7.24
N GLU A 35 0.34 2.76 -7.08
CA GLU A 35 -0.67 2.95 -8.14
C GLU A 35 -0.75 4.42 -8.58
N ILE A 36 -0.87 5.35 -7.62
CA ILE A 36 -0.97 6.79 -7.90
C ILE A 36 0.34 7.32 -8.50
N GLU A 37 1.50 6.83 -8.05
CA GLU A 37 2.80 7.19 -8.62
C GLU A 37 2.90 6.76 -10.09
N GLU A 38 2.35 5.60 -10.46
CA GLU A 38 2.34 5.14 -11.84
C GLU A 38 1.41 5.99 -12.71
N GLU A 39 0.17 6.26 -12.25
CA GLU A 39 -0.76 7.17 -12.93
C GLU A 39 -0.12 8.56 -13.17
N LYS A 40 0.61 9.07 -12.16
CA LYS A 40 1.32 10.35 -12.28
C LYS A 40 2.41 10.30 -13.35
N LYS A 41 3.19 9.22 -13.45
CA LYS A 41 4.21 9.06 -14.50
C LYS A 41 3.57 9.02 -15.90
N GLU A 42 2.42 8.39 -16.04
CA GLU A 42 1.67 8.41 -17.30
C GLU A 42 1.25 9.84 -17.69
N HIS A 43 0.79 10.63 -16.71
CA HIS A 43 0.43 12.04 -16.95
C HIS A 43 1.64 12.89 -17.33
N ASP A 44 2.80 12.65 -16.70
CA ASP A 44 4.05 13.33 -17.01
C ASP A 44 4.52 13.03 -18.43
N LEU A 45 4.47 11.75 -18.85
CA LEU A 45 4.78 11.35 -20.22
C LEU A 45 3.86 12.04 -21.24
N VAL A 46 2.56 12.13 -20.96
CA VAL A 46 1.61 12.85 -21.82
C VAL A 46 1.98 14.34 -21.88
N SER A 47 2.27 14.97 -20.74
CA SER A 47 2.71 16.38 -20.69
C SER A 47 3.94 16.62 -21.55
N ASP A 48 4.95 15.75 -21.45
CA ASP A 48 6.18 15.84 -22.23
C ASP A 48 5.94 15.73 -23.75
N THR A 49 5.07 14.81 -24.17
CA THR A 49 4.70 14.69 -25.59
C THR A 49 3.99 15.93 -26.14
N LEU A 50 3.28 16.65 -25.28
CA LEU A 50 2.52 17.85 -25.64
C LEU A 50 3.37 19.12 -25.61
N LYS A 51 4.47 19.18 -24.85
CA LYS A 51 5.29 20.40 -24.67
C LYS A 51 5.84 21.01 -25.98
N GLY A 52 6.15 20.17 -26.97
CA GLY A 52 6.69 20.61 -28.26
C GLY A 52 5.64 21.05 -29.29
N LEU A 53 4.35 20.99 -28.95
CA LEU A 53 3.26 21.30 -29.88
C LEU A 53 2.80 22.76 -29.74
N GLU A 54 2.16 23.27 -30.79
CA GLU A 54 1.58 24.62 -30.79
C GLU A 54 0.41 24.71 -29.80
N ASP A 55 0.25 25.87 -29.16
CA ASP A 55 -0.78 26.10 -28.13
C ASP A 55 -2.21 25.92 -28.66
N SER A 56 -2.47 26.31 -29.91
CA SER A 56 -3.77 26.16 -30.59
C SER A 56 -4.07 24.73 -31.06
N ARG A 57 -3.15 23.77 -30.87
CA ARG A 57 -3.37 22.38 -31.27
C ARG A 57 -4.55 21.81 -30.48
N LYS A 58 -5.51 21.23 -31.20
CA LYS A 58 -6.68 20.57 -30.59
C LYS A 58 -6.25 19.30 -29.85
N CYS A 59 -6.72 19.14 -28.64
CA CYS A 59 -6.61 17.98 -27.77
C CYS A 59 -8.01 17.41 -27.50
N TRP A 60 -8.11 16.09 -27.38
CA TRP A 60 -9.38 15.41 -27.17
C TRP A 60 -9.29 14.52 -25.94
N ARG A 61 -10.20 14.71 -24.99
CA ARG A 61 -10.30 13.88 -23.79
C ARG A 61 -11.57 13.01 -23.86
N LEU A 62 -11.41 11.70 -23.76
CA LEU A 62 -12.54 10.77 -23.67
C LEU A 62 -12.98 10.61 -22.21
N VAL A 63 -14.26 10.89 -21.92
CA VAL A 63 -14.86 10.68 -20.60
C VAL A 63 -16.21 10.00 -20.79
N ASN A 64 -16.36 8.79 -20.25
CA ASN A 64 -17.60 8.00 -20.32
C ASN A 64 -18.19 7.89 -21.75
N GLY A 65 -17.33 7.72 -22.75
CA GLY A 65 -17.74 7.60 -24.16
C GLY A 65 -17.97 8.93 -24.90
N VAL A 66 -17.79 10.08 -24.23
CA VAL A 66 -17.92 11.41 -24.84
C VAL A 66 -16.54 12.05 -25.00
N LEU A 67 -16.25 12.60 -26.20
CA LEU A 67 -15.03 13.33 -26.49
C LEU A 67 -15.20 14.82 -26.21
N PHE A 68 -14.34 15.37 -25.35
CA PHE A 68 -14.26 16.78 -25.04
C PHE A 68 -13.10 17.40 -25.82
N GLU A 69 -13.39 18.40 -26.65
CA GLU A 69 -12.39 19.19 -27.37
C GLU A 69 -11.81 20.27 -26.43
N LYS A 70 -10.48 20.36 -26.40
CA LYS A 70 -9.71 21.42 -25.72
C LYS A 70 -8.53 21.83 -26.59
N THR A 71 -7.81 22.87 -26.19
CA THR A 71 -6.51 23.19 -26.78
C THR A 71 -5.36 22.67 -25.92
N ARG A 72 -4.17 22.54 -26.50
CA ARG A 72 -2.95 22.23 -25.76
C ARG A 72 -2.73 23.23 -24.60
N ALA A 73 -2.99 24.51 -24.85
CA ALA A 73 -2.88 25.57 -23.84
C ALA A 73 -3.80 25.35 -22.63
N ASP A 74 -4.97 24.73 -22.81
CA ASP A 74 -5.89 24.41 -21.72
C ASP A 74 -5.50 23.10 -21.00
N VAL A 75 -4.97 22.13 -21.75
CA VAL A 75 -4.69 20.78 -21.24
C VAL A 75 -3.43 20.73 -20.40
N ILE A 76 -2.37 21.46 -20.76
CA ILE A 76 -1.11 21.46 -19.99
C ILE A 76 -1.34 21.90 -18.52
N PRO A 77 -1.99 23.05 -18.23
CA PRO A 77 -2.27 23.46 -16.86
C PRO A 77 -3.17 22.48 -16.10
N GLU A 78 -4.10 21.82 -16.79
CA GLU A 78 -4.96 20.80 -16.19
C GLU A 78 -4.15 19.58 -15.74
N LEU A 79 -3.28 19.05 -16.61
CA LEU A 79 -2.38 17.93 -16.28
C LEU A 79 -1.46 18.29 -15.12
N GLU A 80 -0.85 19.48 -15.12
CA GLU A 80 0.01 19.95 -14.04
C GLU A 80 -0.73 20.04 -12.70
N SER A 81 -1.96 20.59 -12.71
CA SER A 81 -2.83 20.66 -11.53
C SER A 81 -3.20 19.27 -11.02
N GLN A 82 -3.55 18.33 -11.91
CA GLN A 82 -3.86 16.95 -11.55
C GLN A 82 -2.65 16.24 -10.90
N MET A 83 -1.47 16.36 -11.50
CA MET A 83 -0.23 15.79 -10.95
C MET A 83 0.10 16.38 -9.56
N LYS A 84 -0.10 17.68 -9.37
CA LYS A 84 0.08 18.32 -8.06
C LYS A 84 -0.91 17.81 -7.01
N ASN A 85 -2.15 17.54 -7.40
CA ASN A 85 -3.14 16.93 -6.51
C ASN A 85 -2.74 15.50 -6.14
N MET A 86 -2.25 14.72 -7.11
CA MET A 86 -1.70 13.38 -6.87
C MET A 86 -0.54 13.41 -5.87
N ASP A 87 0.39 14.38 -5.99
CA ASP A 87 1.46 14.58 -5.01
C ASP A 87 0.94 14.86 -3.60
N GLY A 88 -0.12 15.68 -3.49
CA GLY A 88 -0.80 15.93 -2.23
C GLY A 88 -1.36 14.65 -1.60
N VAL A 89 -2.00 13.80 -2.39
CA VAL A 89 -2.55 12.52 -1.94
C VAL A 89 -1.44 11.54 -1.56
N ILE A 90 -0.38 11.42 -2.36
CA ILE A 90 0.80 10.57 -2.06
C ILE A 90 1.40 10.98 -0.71
N ARG A 91 1.54 12.29 -0.46
CA ARG A 91 2.05 12.80 0.81
C ARG A 91 1.17 12.38 1.98
N GLN A 92 -0.15 12.55 1.88
CA GLN A 92 -1.09 12.15 2.94
C GLN A 92 -1.03 10.64 3.22
N LEU A 93 -0.99 9.82 2.17
CA LEU A 93 -0.85 8.36 2.31
C LEU A 93 0.50 7.98 2.94
N SER A 94 1.58 8.68 2.56
CA SER A 94 2.92 8.46 3.14
C SER A 94 2.96 8.79 4.63
N GLU A 95 2.31 9.88 5.04
CA GLU A 95 2.15 10.24 6.46
C GLU A 95 1.34 9.16 7.21
N ALA A 96 0.25 8.64 6.60
CA ALA A 96 -0.52 7.54 7.18
C ALA A 96 0.30 6.24 7.33
N VAL A 97 1.13 5.90 6.33
CA VAL A 97 2.07 4.77 6.39
C VAL A 97 3.07 4.95 7.53
N ALA A 98 3.64 6.16 7.70
CA ALA A 98 4.59 6.44 8.77
C ALA A 98 3.95 6.26 10.16
N LEU A 99 2.72 6.76 10.36
CA LEU A 99 1.98 6.58 11.61
C LEU A 99 1.70 5.11 11.91
N LYS A 100 1.25 4.33 10.90
CA LYS A 100 0.99 2.89 11.07
C LYS A 100 2.25 2.11 11.37
N LYS A 101 3.38 2.42 10.72
CA LYS A 101 4.69 1.83 11.04
C LYS A 101 5.12 2.14 12.46
N GLN A 102 4.85 3.35 12.96
CA GLN A 102 5.14 3.70 14.35
C GLN A 102 4.24 2.91 15.33
N GLU A 103 2.96 2.68 15.00
CA GLU A 103 2.08 1.84 15.81
C GLU A 103 2.56 0.40 15.85
N ILE A 104 2.95 -0.17 14.70
CA ILE A 104 3.56 -1.50 14.61
C ILE A 104 4.79 -1.59 15.51
N PHE A 105 5.71 -0.64 15.39
CA PHE A 105 6.94 -0.60 16.19
C PHE A 105 6.67 -0.54 17.70
N LYS A 106 5.71 0.28 18.13
CA LYS A 106 5.28 0.35 19.53
C LYS A 106 4.71 -0.98 20.01
N LEU A 107 3.88 -1.63 19.19
CA LEU A 107 3.31 -2.94 19.51
C LEU A 107 4.40 -4.02 19.63
N GLU A 108 5.39 -4.01 18.74
CA GLU A 108 6.52 -4.93 18.79
C GLU A 108 7.37 -4.75 20.06
N GLN A 109 7.60 -3.51 20.49
CA GLN A 109 8.30 -3.23 21.75
C GLN A 109 7.51 -3.69 22.98
N GLN A 110 6.20 -3.42 23.01
CA GLN A 110 5.36 -3.76 24.15
C GLN A 110 5.18 -5.27 24.34
N TYR A 111 5.22 -6.05 23.24
CA TYR A 111 4.91 -7.47 23.24
C TYR A 111 6.04 -8.33 22.63
N GLU A 112 7.30 -7.97 22.89
CA GLU A 112 8.47 -8.61 22.27
C GLU A 112 8.51 -10.13 22.47
N SER A 113 8.18 -10.61 23.68
CA SER A 113 8.12 -12.05 24.00
C SER A 113 7.08 -12.78 23.16
N VAL A 114 5.88 -12.22 23.05
CA VAL A 114 4.76 -12.75 22.25
C VAL A 114 5.14 -12.78 20.76
N MET A 115 5.76 -11.71 20.27
CA MET A 115 6.21 -11.62 18.87
C MET A 115 7.31 -12.64 18.54
N LYS A 116 8.28 -12.85 19.45
CA LYS A 116 9.32 -13.89 19.29
C LYS A 116 8.72 -15.28 19.25
N GLN A 117 7.80 -15.60 20.16
CA GLN A 117 7.14 -16.91 20.19
C GLN A 117 6.28 -17.14 18.93
N ALA A 118 5.55 -16.12 18.47
CA ALA A 118 4.76 -16.21 17.24
C ALA A 118 5.63 -16.47 16.00
N LYS A 119 6.79 -15.81 15.90
CA LYS A 119 7.76 -16.04 14.81
C LYS A 119 8.33 -17.46 14.83
N ILE A 120 8.66 -17.98 16.02
CA ILE A 120 9.15 -19.37 16.17
C ILE A 120 8.06 -20.38 15.77
N LYS A 121 6.81 -20.19 16.23
CA LYS A 121 5.68 -21.07 15.89
C LYS A 121 5.40 -21.07 14.38
N GLN A 122 5.47 -19.92 13.71
CA GLN A 122 5.31 -19.84 12.25
C GLN A 122 6.44 -20.54 11.50
N GLY A 123 7.69 -20.37 11.94
CA GLY A 123 8.84 -21.06 11.34
C GLY A 123 8.76 -22.59 11.47
N GLN A 124 8.34 -23.10 12.62
CA GLN A 124 8.15 -24.53 12.85
C GLN A 124 7.01 -25.13 12.02
N GLN A 125 5.91 -24.38 11.82
CA GLN A 125 4.78 -24.82 10.99
C GLN A 125 5.13 -24.88 9.50
N ALA A 126 5.88 -23.90 9.00
CA ALA A 126 6.35 -23.90 7.61
C ALA A 126 7.28 -25.10 7.33
N GLN A 127 8.20 -25.38 8.26
CA GLN A 127 9.15 -26.49 8.14
C GLN A 127 8.46 -27.87 8.20
N GLN A 128 7.39 -28.02 8.99
CA GLN A 128 6.60 -29.26 9.02
C GLN A 128 5.76 -29.49 7.76
N GLN A 129 5.34 -28.42 7.06
CA GLN A 129 4.61 -28.54 5.81
C GLN A 129 5.52 -28.93 4.64
N GLU A 130 6.74 -28.39 4.57
CA GLU A 130 7.73 -28.78 3.55
C GLU A 130 8.16 -30.25 3.66
N VAL A 131 8.38 -30.75 4.88
CA VAL A 131 8.77 -32.16 5.11
C VAL A 131 7.65 -33.13 4.71
N LYS A 132 6.38 -32.72 4.79
CA LYS A 132 5.23 -33.53 4.33
C LYS A 132 5.02 -33.49 2.82
N ALA A 133 5.41 -32.41 2.15
CA ALA A 133 5.26 -32.26 0.70
C ALA A 133 6.35 -33.00 -0.09
N GLY A 134 7.56 -33.20 0.47
CA GLY A 134 8.68 -33.91 -0.17
C GLY A 134 8.59 -35.45 -0.14
N GLY A 135 7.49 -36.03 0.32
CA GLY A 135 7.39 -37.46 0.65
C GLY A 135 6.88 -38.41 -0.43
N VAL A 136 6.63 -37.97 -1.67
CA VAL A 136 6.16 -38.87 -2.75
C VAL A 136 7.14 -38.84 -3.92
N LEU A 137 8.09 -39.78 -3.91
CA LEU A 137 8.68 -40.36 -5.12
C LEU A 137 8.12 -41.78 -5.27
N VAL A 138 7.32 -42.01 -6.31
CA VAL A 138 7.05 -43.33 -6.91
C VAL A 138 7.18 -43.19 -8.41
#